data_AF-A0A1W9W011-F1
#
_entry.id   AF-A0A1W9W011-F1
#
_cell.length_a   1.000
_cell.length_b   1.000
_cell.length_c   1.000
_cell.angle_alpha   90.00
_cell.angle_beta   90.00
_cell.angle_gamma   90.00
#
_symmetry.space_group_name_H-M   'P 1'
#
loop_
_entity.id
_entity.type
_entity.pdbx_description
1 polymer ?
#
loop_
_entity_poly.entity_id
_entity_poly.type
_entity_poly.pdbx_seq_one_letter_code
_entity_poly.pdbx_strand_id
1 'polypeptide(L)'
;MMNNPLKLSGIKTKNYKNISMGDNGVDFENLNVFIGSNGSGKSNLTNIFSFLKDSIEEVSAEDRGVTSFDDAVSALGGDRMLDFTMKRPANVEFQFKFFPTDINPKGGTLDIHLFIQKSGKAFNDYEVLYDGLIAPGSEPFYYYKCHDIRSGTGVFSLYKNEHKNSSRFEPLPDVPTNRLVLAHISRMLEESPHPPEMTPIYKFRRELVDAISKWRFYNANDMNLYAIRHAEPKIGS
;
A
#
# COMPACT_ATOMS: atom_id res chain seq x y z
N MET A 1 -4.02 -26.53 -8.18
CA MET A 1 -2.90 -25.59 -8.39
C MET A 1 -2.63 -24.92 -7.06
N MET A 2 -1.40 -24.91 -6.56
CA MET A 2 -1.06 -24.14 -5.37
C MET A 2 -1.02 -22.67 -5.79
N ASN A 3 -2.00 -21.89 -5.32
CA ASN A 3 -2.05 -20.45 -5.54
C ASN A 3 -0.85 -19.86 -4.80
N ASN A 4 0.16 -19.36 -5.53
CA ASN A 4 1.33 -18.76 -4.89
C ASN A 4 0.87 -17.52 -4.09
N PRO A 5 1.18 -17.41 -2.79
CA PRO A 5 0.77 -16.26 -2.02
C PRO A 5 1.44 -15.00 -2.59
N LEU A 6 0.70 -13.90 -2.64
CA LEU A 6 1.24 -12.61 -3.04
C LEU A 6 2.39 -12.21 -2.11
N LYS A 7 3.52 -11.86 -2.71
CA LYS A 7 4.75 -11.47 -2.02
C LYS A 7 5.17 -10.07 -2.47
N LEU A 8 5.79 -9.34 -1.56
CA LEU A 8 6.45 -8.09 -1.88
C LEU A 8 7.75 -8.37 -2.64
N SER A 9 7.92 -7.79 -3.82
CA SER A 9 9.11 -7.90 -4.66
C SER A 9 10.08 -6.73 -4.49
N GLY A 10 9.64 -5.63 -3.89
CA GLY A 10 10.54 -4.53 -3.58
C GLY A 10 9.83 -3.34 -2.96
N ILE A 11 10.65 -2.39 -2.52
CA ILE A 11 10.19 -1.13 -1.93
C ILE A 11 11.04 0.02 -2.43
N LYS A 12 10.44 1.20 -2.56
CA LYS A 12 11.14 2.47 -2.74
C LYS A 12 10.52 3.50 -1.82
N THR A 13 11.35 4.40 -1.28
CA THR A 13 10.88 5.56 -0.53
C THR A 13 11.70 6.79 -0.85
N LYS A 14 11.07 7.96 -0.68
CA LYS A 14 11.70 9.26 -0.85
C LYS A 14 11.26 10.21 0.27
N ASN A 15 12.21 11.01 0.75
CA ASN A 15 12.02 12.03 1.80
C ASN A 15 11.52 11.48 3.15
N TYR A 16 11.64 10.18 3.41
CA TYR A 16 11.21 9.58 4.67
C TYR A 16 12.35 9.45 5.68
N LYS A 17 12.30 10.27 6.74
CA LYS A 17 13.25 10.29 7.86
C LYS A 17 14.71 10.23 7.37
N ASN A 18 15.45 9.19 7.72
CA ASN A 18 16.85 8.98 7.35
C ASN A 18 17.02 7.84 6.33
N ILE A 19 15.95 7.43 5.65
CA ILE A 19 15.99 6.35 4.67
C ILE A 19 16.18 6.97 3.28
N SER A 20 17.39 6.80 2.75
CA SER A 20 17.71 7.13 1.36
C SER A 20 17.81 5.84 0.55
N MET A 21 16.98 5.73 -0.48
CA MET A 21 17.06 4.65 -1.47
C MET A 21 17.49 5.23 -2.82
N GLY A 22 18.24 4.48 -3.61
CA GLY A 22 18.51 4.86 -4.99
C GLY A 22 17.25 4.87 -5.84
N ASP A 23 17.35 5.34 -7.08
CA ASP A 23 16.20 5.51 -7.97
C ASP A 23 15.41 4.22 -8.22
N ASN A 24 16.06 3.05 -8.10
CA ASN A 24 15.42 1.76 -8.31
C ASN A 24 14.77 1.15 -7.05
N GLY A 25 15.01 1.73 -5.87
CA GLY A 25 14.58 1.14 -4.59
C GLY A 25 15.45 -0.03 -4.14
N VAL A 26 14.85 -0.93 -3.37
CA VAL A 26 15.44 -2.20 -2.93
C VAL A 26 14.50 -3.34 -3.34
N ASP A 27 15.04 -4.29 -4.09
CA ASP A 27 14.33 -5.51 -4.47
C ASP A 27 14.45 -6.56 -3.36
N PHE A 28 13.42 -7.39 -3.24
CA PHE A 28 13.30 -8.39 -2.20
C PHE A 28 13.26 -9.80 -2.76
N GLU A 29 13.93 -10.68 -2.02
CA GLU A 29 13.88 -12.13 -2.21
C GLU A 29 12.99 -12.78 -1.14
N ASN A 30 12.94 -14.11 -1.11
CA ASN A 30 12.17 -14.83 -0.08
C ASN A 30 12.68 -14.60 1.35
N LEU A 31 13.96 -14.25 1.53
CA LEU A 31 14.55 -13.90 2.80
C LEU A 31 15.44 -12.66 2.61
N ASN A 32 15.17 -11.61 3.39
CA ASN A 32 15.90 -10.35 3.33
C ASN A 32 16.46 -10.04 4.73
N VAL A 33 17.76 -9.78 4.82
CA VAL A 33 18.44 -9.47 6.09
C VAL A 33 19.02 -8.07 6.02
N PHE A 34 18.47 -7.14 6.82
CA PHE A 34 18.94 -5.77 6.89
C PHE A 34 19.90 -5.57 8.06
N ILE A 35 21.19 -5.39 7.76
CA ILE A 35 22.25 -5.21 8.76
C ILE A 35 22.74 -3.75 8.72
N GLY A 36 22.99 -3.18 9.89
CA GLY A 36 23.54 -1.83 10.01
C GLY A 36 23.77 -1.44 11.46
N SER A 37 24.52 -0.37 11.69
CA SER A 37 24.80 0.18 13.02
C SER A 37 23.53 0.66 13.75
N ASN A 38 23.63 0.92 15.05
CA ASN A 38 22.55 1.57 15.79
C ASN A 38 22.29 2.97 15.22
N GLY A 39 21.02 3.34 15.06
CA GLY A 39 20.62 4.59 14.43
C GLY A 39 20.63 4.59 12.89
N SER A 40 21.02 3.49 12.23
CA SER A 40 21.10 3.41 10.76
C SER A 40 19.74 3.41 10.04
N GLY A 41 18.62 3.49 10.75
CA GLY A 41 17.27 3.53 10.15
C GLY A 41 16.55 2.18 10.00
N LYS A 42 17.10 1.05 10.49
CA LYS A 42 16.43 -0.27 10.40
C LYS A 42 14.96 -0.26 10.88
N SER A 43 14.70 0.36 12.03
CA SER A 43 13.34 0.51 12.56
C SER A 43 12.47 1.41 11.68
N ASN A 44 13.03 2.50 11.14
CA ASN A 44 12.29 3.36 10.21
C ASN A 44 11.87 2.60 8.96
N LEU A 45 12.77 1.80 8.37
CA LEU A 45 12.44 0.92 7.24
C LEU A 45 11.31 -0.05 7.58
N THR A 46 11.38 -0.68 8.76
CA THR A 46 10.33 -1.62 9.22
C THR A 46 8.98 -0.92 9.39
N ASN A 47 8.98 0.32 9.91
CA ASN A 47 7.75 1.10 10.09
C ASN A 47 7.02 1.41 8.78
N ILE A 48 7.69 1.38 7.62
CA ILE A 48 7.02 1.58 6.33
C ILE A 48 6.05 0.42 6.05
N PHE A 49 6.42 -0.82 6.39
CA PHE A 49 5.56 -1.99 6.25
C PHE A 49 4.42 -1.96 7.27
N SER A 50 4.72 -1.58 8.52
CA SER A 50 3.69 -1.43 9.56
C SER A 50 2.68 -0.36 9.16
N PHE A 51 3.13 0.77 8.62
CA PHE A 51 2.24 1.81 8.09
C PHE A 51 1.28 1.26 7.04
N LEU A 52 1.76 0.51 6.03
CA LEU A 52 0.88 -0.03 5.00
C LEU A 52 -0.14 -1.00 5.60
N LYS A 53 0.29 -1.91 6.49
CA LYS A 53 -0.60 -2.87 7.15
C LYS A 53 -1.65 -2.17 8.00
N ASP A 54 -1.23 -1.29 8.90
CA ASP A 54 -2.12 -0.69 9.89
C ASP A 54 -3.08 0.32 9.22
N SER A 55 -2.68 0.93 8.09
CA SER A 55 -3.55 1.82 7.30
C SER A 55 -4.65 1.10 6.51
N ILE A 56 -4.52 -0.21 6.25
CA ILE A 56 -5.55 -1.00 5.56
C ILE A 56 -6.47 -1.76 6.52
N GLU A 57 -6.15 -1.78 7.82
CA GLU A 57 -7.02 -2.37 8.83
C GLU A 57 -8.22 -1.45 9.08
N GLU A 58 -9.43 -2.00 8.95
CA GLU A 58 -10.65 -1.31 9.38
C GLU A 58 -10.77 -1.43 10.89
N VAL A 59 -10.13 -0.50 11.61
CA VAL A 59 -10.42 -0.33 13.04
C VAL A 59 -11.80 0.33 13.12
N SER A 60 -12.73 -0.32 13.83
CA SER A 60 -14.04 0.23 14.19
C SER A 60 -13.89 1.41 15.15
N ALA A 61 -13.35 2.53 14.65
CA ALA A 61 -13.08 3.74 15.41
C ALA A 61 -14.08 4.88 15.07
N GLU A 62 -15.31 4.52 14.72
CA GLU A 62 -16.39 5.49 14.46
C GLU A 62 -16.70 6.35 15.72
N ASP A 63 -16.30 5.90 16.92
CA ASP A 63 -16.51 6.64 18.17
C ASP A 63 -15.46 7.72 18.49
N ARG A 64 -14.27 7.70 17.86
CA ARG A 64 -13.16 8.62 18.21
C ARG A 64 -12.89 9.72 17.18
N GLY A 65 -13.45 9.61 15.98
CA GLY A 65 -13.20 10.56 14.89
C GLY A 65 -11.78 10.52 14.33
N VAL A 66 -11.00 9.47 14.64
CA VAL A 66 -9.62 9.23 14.16
C VAL A 66 -9.64 7.95 13.33
N THR A 67 -9.08 7.98 12.11
CA THR A 67 -9.02 6.80 11.25
C THR A 67 -7.81 5.93 11.56
N SER A 68 -7.82 4.66 11.15
CA SER A 68 -6.64 3.78 11.24
C SER A 68 -5.44 4.35 10.47
N PHE A 69 -5.69 5.06 9.38
CA PHE A 69 -4.68 5.82 8.66
C PHE A 69 -4.08 6.95 9.51
N ASP A 70 -4.88 7.73 10.24
CA ASP A 70 -4.38 8.79 11.11
C ASP A 70 -3.46 8.21 12.21
N ASP A 71 -3.84 7.07 12.80
CA ASP A 71 -3.03 6.33 13.77
C ASP A 71 -1.74 5.80 13.15
N ALA A 72 -1.81 5.21 11.96
CA ALA A 72 -0.66 4.69 11.23
C ALA A 72 0.32 5.81 10.82
N VAL A 73 -0.19 6.96 10.38
CA VAL A 73 0.58 8.18 10.10
C VAL A 73 1.29 8.68 11.35
N SER A 74 0.59 8.69 12.48
CA SER A 74 1.17 9.09 13.78
C SER A 74 2.32 8.15 14.18
N ALA A 75 2.11 6.83 14.10
CA ALA A 75 3.12 5.81 14.39
C ALA A 75 4.32 5.86 13.44
N LEU A 76 4.09 6.20 12.16
CA LEU A 76 5.13 6.37 11.16
C LEU A 76 6.05 7.56 11.49
N GLY A 77 5.56 8.54 12.24
CA GLY A 77 6.33 9.68 12.74
C GLY A 77 5.55 11.00 12.75
N GLY A 78 4.29 11.00 12.29
CA GLY A 78 3.43 12.17 12.22
C GLY A 78 4.14 13.32 11.51
N ASP A 79 4.26 14.46 12.18
CA ASP A 79 4.92 15.63 11.62
C ASP A 79 6.44 15.41 11.39
N ARG A 80 7.08 14.53 12.15
CA ARG A 80 8.53 14.22 12.07
C ARG A 80 8.89 13.15 11.04
N MET A 81 7.96 12.73 10.20
CA MET A 81 8.26 11.70 9.18
C MET A 81 9.10 12.21 8.00
N LEU A 82 9.11 13.52 7.76
CA LEU A 82 9.88 14.13 6.67
C LEU A 82 11.38 14.09 6.98
N ASP A 83 12.19 13.85 5.95
CA ASP A 83 13.63 14.01 5.99
C ASP A 83 14.01 15.42 6.49
N PHE A 84 14.98 15.49 7.41
CA PHE A 84 15.37 16.72 8.09
C PHE A 84 15.95 17.80 7.15
N THR A 85 16.41 17.40 5.96
CA THR A 85 16.93 18.30 4.93
C THR A 85 15.82 18.99 4.15
N MET A 86 14.58 18.48 4.23
CA MET A 86 13.44 18.99 3.49
C MET A 86 12.69 20.04 4.30
N LYS A 87 12.21 21.08 3.61
CA LYS A 87 11.33 22.10 4.20
C LYS A 87 9.88 21.75 3.97
N ARG A 88 9.03 21.96 4.98
CA ARG A 88 7.58 21.83 4.84
C ARG A 88 6.98 23.02 4.05
N PRO A 89 5.95 22.81 3.24
CA PRO A 89 5.28 21.53 2.98
C PRO A 89 6.02 20.68 1.94
N ALA A 90 5.95 19.35 2.08
CA ALA A 90 6.58 18.41 1.16
C ALA A 90 5.93 17.02 1.23
N ASN A 91 6.20 16.19 0.23
CA ASN A 91 5.74 14.82 0.15
C ASN A 91 6.76 13.83 0.69
N VAL A 92 6.26 12.83 1.40
CA VAL A 92 6.93 11.55 1.64
C VAL A 92 6.32 10.54 0.68
N GLU A 93 7.16 9.82 -0.05
CA GLU A 93 6.72 8.90 -1.09
C GLU A 93 7.07 7.47 -0.68
N PHE A 94 6.13 6.54 -0.87
CA PHE A 94 6.31 5.10 -0.72
C PHE A 94 5.83 4.39 -1.96
N GLN A 95 6.61 3.43 -2.43
CA GLN A 95 6.25 2.54 -3.51
C GLN A 95 6.47 1.10 -3.08
N PHE A 96 5.43 0.28 -3.20
CA PHE A 96 5.43 -1.15 -2.87
C PHE A 96 5.24 -1.94 -4.15
N LYS A 97 6.20 -2.81 -4.49
CA LYS A 97 6.15 -3.68 -5.67
C LYS A 97 5.80 -5.10 -5.23
N PHE A 98 4.95 -5.78 -5.97
CA PHE A 98 4.47 -7.12 -5.68
C PHE A 98 4.79 -8.08 -6.83
N PHE A 99 5.16 -9.31 -6.49
CA PHE A 99 5.42 -10.37 -7.46
C PHE A 99 4.13 -10.76 -8.22
N PRO A 100 4.27 -11.26 -9.47
CA PRO A 100 3.17 -11.90 -10.19
C PRO A 100 2.51 -13.05 -9.44
N THR A 101 1.20 -13.18 -9.61
CA THR A 101 0.37 -14.29 -9.10
C THR A 101 -0.54 -14.83 -10.20
N ASP A 102 -1.26 -15.92 -9.93
CA ASP A 102 -2.26 -16.44 -10.87
C ASP A 102 -3.44 -15.46 -11.06
N ILE A 103 -3.71 -14.62 -10.05
CA ILE A 103 -4.75 -13.58 -10.09
C ILE A 103 -4.25 -12.36 -10.87
N ASN A 104 -3.01 -11.95 -10.63
CA ASN A 104 -2.37 -10.83 -11.31
C ASN A 104 -1.00 -11.25 -11.90
N PRO A 105 -0.97 -11.76 -13.15
CA PRO A 105 0.23 -12.34 -13.76
C PRO A 105 1.30 -11.31 -14.12
N LYS A 106 1.03 -10.01 -13.98
CA LYS A 106 2.00 -8.95 -14.19
C LYS A 106 2.56 -8.39 -12.88
N GLY A 107 2.10 -8.91 -11.74
CA GLY A 107 2.37 -8.29 -10.44
C GLY A 107 1.78 -6.88 -10.37
N GLY A 108 2.09 -6.14 -9.32
CA GLY A 108 1.57 -4.79 -9.18
C GLY A 108 2.50 -3.86 -8.44
N THR A 109 2.25 -2.57 -8.61
CA THR A 109 2.94 -1.49 -7.92
C THR A 109 1.91 -0.56 -7.30
N LEU A 110 2.04 -0.33 -6.00
CA LEU A 110 1.25 0.61 -5.23
C LEU A 110 2.14 1.80 -4.85
N ASP A 111 1.82 2.99 -5.37
CA ASP A 111 2.49 4.23 -4.98
C ASP A 111 1.56 5.06 -4.09
N ILE A 112 2.13 5.58 -3.00
CA ILE A 112 1.45 6.39 -2.00
C ILE A 112 2.31 7.62 -1.73
N HIS A 113 1.75 8.82 -1.90
CA HIS A 113 2.39 10.06 -1.47
C HIS A 113 1.62 10.69 -0.33
N LEU A 114 2.33 10.94 0.76
CA LEU A 114 1.81 11.63 1.93
C LEU A 114 2.30 13.07 1.93
N PHE A 115 1.39 14.03 1.77
CA PHE A 115 1.71 15.45 1.85
C PHE A 115 1.68 15.92 3.28
N ILE A 116 2.78 16.51 3.73
CA ILE A 116 2.94 17.03 5.08
C ILE A 116 2.80 18.55 5.03
N GLN A 117 1.75 19.07 5.65
CA GLN A 117 1.48 20.50 5.73
C GLN A 117 2.50 21.23 6.61
N LYS A 118 2.54 22.56 6.49
CA LYS A 118 3.30 23.41 7.42
C LYS A 118 2.90 23.19 8.89
N SER A 119 1.62 22.92 9.14
CA SER A 119 1.08 22.59 10.47
C SER A 119 1.57 21.26 11.03
N GLY A 120 2.16 20.38 10.20
CA GLY A 120 2.57 19.03 10.57
C GLY A 120 1.53 17.95 10.30
N LYS A 121 0.30 18.30 9.93
CA LYS A 121 -0.71 17.32 9.52
C LYS A 121 -0.32 16.68 8.18
N ALA A 122 -0.44 15.36 8.09
CA ALA A 122 -0.21 14.61 6.86
C ALA A 122 -1.54 14.14 6.26
N PHE A 123 -1.61 14.03 4.94
CA PHE A 123 -2.75 13.46 4.22
C PHE A 123 -2.28 12.69 2.98
N ASN A 124 -3.11 11.76 2.53
CA ASN A 124 -2.95 11.08 1.25
C ASN A 124 -3.18 12.08 0.11
N ASP A 125 -2.11 12.43 -0.59
CA ASP A 125 -2.09 13.41 -1.68
C ASP A 125 -2.02 12.75 -3.05
N TYR A 126 -1.69 11.46 -3.09
CA TYR A 126 -1.60 10.68 -4.31
C TYR A 126 -1.61 9.19 -3.97
N GLU A 127 -2.45 8.42 -4.64
CA GLU A 127 -2.43 6.96 -4.57
C GLU A 127 -2.75 6.34 -5.93
N VAL A 128 -1.93 5.40 -6.36
CA VAL A 128 -2.12 4.69 -7.63
C VAL A 128 -1.73 3.23 -7.49
N LEU A 129 -2.52 2.36 -8.10
CA LEU A 129 -2.20 0.95 -8.24
C LEU A 129 -2.18 0.58 -9.71
N TYR A 130 -1.11 -0.03 -10.17
CA TYR A 130 -0.90 -0.39 -11.57
C TYR A 130 -0.11 -1.69 -11.73
N ASP A 131 -0.08 -2.27 -12.93
CA ASP A 131 0.67 -3.49 -13.24
C ASP A 131 2.18 -3.31 -13.02
N GLY A 132 2.84 -4.31 -12.43
CA GLY A 132 4.28 -4.27 -12.11
C GLY A 132 5.20 -4.52 -13.31
N LEU A 133 4.81 -5.44 -14.20
CA LEU A 133 5.57 -5.78 -15.41
C LEU A 133 5.06 -5.01 -16.61
N ILE A 134 5.88 -4.06 -17.07
CA ILE A 134 5.60 -3.21 -18.22
C ILE A 134 6.55 -3.62 -19.35
N ALA A 135 6.01 -3.97 -20.51
CA ALA A 135 6.83 -4.20 -21.70
C ALA A 135 7.51 -2.87 -22.11
N PRO A 136 8.77 -2.89 -22.57
CA PRO A 136 9.44 -1.66 -23.02
C PRO A 136 8.61 -0.89 -24.04
N GLY A 137 8.38 0.41 -23.78
CA GLY A 137 7.58 1.28 -24.64
C GLY A 137 6.05 1.14 -24.49
N SER A 138 5.56 0.34 -23.55
CA SER A 138 4.14 0.27 -23.20
C SER A 138 3.83 1.08 -21.94
N GLU A 139 2.60 1.56 -21.82
CA GLU A 139 2.11 2.12 -20.55
C GLU A 139 1.62 0.98 -19.64
N PRO A 140 1.76 1.13 -18.30
CA PRO A 140 1.17 0.18 -17.38
C PRO A 140 -0.35 0.22 -17.45
N PHE A 141 -0.99 -0.90 -17.13
CA PHE A 141 -2.41 -0.90 -16.85
C PHE A 141 -2.64 -0.36 -15.44
N TYR A 142 -3.41 0.73 -15.33
CA TYR A 142 -3.78 1.32 -14.05
C TYR A 142 -5.09 0.72 -13.55
N TYR A 143 -5.12 0.21 -12.33
CA TYR A 143 -6.34 -0.26 -11.68
C TYR A 143 -7.15 0.91 -11.13
N TYR A 144 -6.48 1.85 -10.47
CA TYR A 144 -7.05 3.13 -10.06
C TYR A 144 -5.95 4.18 -9.90
N LYS A 145 -6.35 5.45 -9.91
CA LYS A 145 -5.51 6.61 -9.64
C LYS A 145 -6.32 7.67 -8.90
N CYS A 146 -5.87 8.11 -7.74
CA CYS A 146 -6.58 9.05 -6.87
C CYS A 146 -5.70 10.22 -6.45
N HIS A 147 -6.36 11.34 -6.16
CA HIS A 147 -5.79 12.63 -5.74
C HIS A 147 -4.84 13.30 -6.75
N ASP A 148 -4.61 12.69 -7.91
CA ASP A 148 -3.70 13.15 -8.97
C ASP A 148 -4.07 14.52 -9.58
N ILE A 149 -5.26 14.63 -10.18
CA ILE A 149 -5.70 15.89 -10.80
C ILE A 149 -6.23 16.85 -9.73
N ARG A 150 -6.99 16.31 -8.77
CA ARG A 150 -7.62 17.06 -7.71
C ARG A 150 -7.76 16.18 -6.46
N SER A 151 -7.32 16.71 -5.32
CA SER A 151 -7.54 16.08 -4.02
C SER A 151 -9.04 15.86 -3.77
N GLY A 152 -9.40 14.67 -3.30
CA GLY A 152 -10.79 14.27 -3.07
C GLY A 152 -11.43 13.52 -4.23
N THR A 153 -10.69 13.27 -5.31
CA THR A 153 -11.22 12.63 -6.53
C THR A 153 -10.28 11.55 -7.04
N GLY A 154 -10.79 10.62 -7.82
CA GLY A 154 -9.99 9.62 -8.50
C GLY A 154 -10.70 9.04 -9.71
N VAL A 155 -10.07 8.02 -10.26
CA VAL A 155 -10.61 7.19 -11.34
C VAL A 155 -10.24 5.74 -11.10
N PHE A 156 -11.05 4.82 -11.60
CA PHE A 156 -10.77 3.39 -11.60
C PHE A 156 -11.00 2.78 -12.98
N SER A 157 -10.30 1.68 -13.28
CA SER A 157 -10.49 0.95 -14.53
C SER A 157 -11.74 0.07 -14.48
N LEU A 158 -12.55 0.16 -15.52
CA LEU A 158 -13.73 -0.67 -15.77
C LEU A 158 -13.57 -1.38 -17.12
N TYR A 159 -13.85 -2.68 -17.18
CA TYR A 159 -13.87 -3.41 -18.46
C TYR A 159 -15.00 -2.90 -19.36
N LYS A 160 -14.74 -2.80 -20.67
CA LYS A 160 -15.76 -2.36 -21.65
C LYS A 160 -16.75 -3.46 -22.04
N ASN A 161 -16.38 -4.73 -21.84
CA ASN A 161 -17.16 -5.90 -22.23
C ASN A 161 -16.81 -7.11 -21.36
N GLU A 162 -17.65 -8.14 -21.44
CA GLU A 162 -17.50 -9.40 -20.70
C GLU A 162 -16.24 -10.18 -21.10
N HIS A 163 -15.71 -9.94 -22.30
CA HIS A 163 -14.47 -10.55 -22.78
C HIS A 163 -13.20 -9.91 -22.17
N LYS A 164 -13.33 -8.82 -21.41
CA LYS A 164 -12.24 -8.17 -20.65
C LYS A 164 -11.01 -7.81 -21.49
N ASN A 165 -11.21 -7.55 -22.78
CA ASN A 165 -10.14 -7.26 -23.73
C ASN A 165 -9.71 -5.78 -23.74
N SER A 166 -10.50 -4.91 -23.11
CA SER A 166 -10.25 -3.47 -23.06
C SER A 166 -10.94 -2.86 -21.84
N SER A 167 -10.38 -1.75 -21.35
CA SER A 167 -10.93 -0.98 -20.24
C SER A 167 -11.12 0.48 -20.61
N ARG A 168 -11.86 1.19 -19.74
CA ARG A 168 -11.93 2.65 -19.68
C ARG A 168 -11.83 3.09 -18.22
N PHE A 169 -11.50 4.35 -18.00
CA PHE A 169 -11.57 4.96 -16.67
C PHE A 169 -12.98 5.44 -16.39
N GLU A 170 -13.47 5.15 -15.18
CA GLU A 170 -14.68 5.73 -14.62
C GLU A 170 -14.31 6.64 -13.44
N PRO A 171 -15.00 7.78 -13.27
CA PRO A 171 -14.77 8.67 -12.13
C PRO A 171 -15.08 8.01 -10.79
N LEU A 172 -14.27 8.36 -9.78
CA LEU A 172 -14.47 8.02 -8.38
C LEU A 172 -14.57 9.33 -7.59
N PRO A 173 -15.79 9.83 -7.30
CA PRO A 173 -15.97 11.04 -6.49
C PRO A 173 -15.73 10.76 -5.00
N ASP A 174 -15.59 11.83 -4.23
CA ASP A 174 -15.58 11.80 -2.75
C ASP A 174 -14.54 10.86 -2.12
N VAL A 175 -13.36 10.77 -2.73
CA VAL A 175 -12.25 9.95 -2.23
C VAL A 175 -11.65 10.58 -0.95
N PRO A 176 -11.66 9.90 0.20
CA PRO A 176 -11.15 10.48 1.45
C PRO A 176 -9.63 10.63 1.43
N THR A 177 -9.11 11.79 1.87
CA THR A 177 -7.67 12.07 1.94
C THR A 177 -7.00 11.59 3.24
N ASN A 178 -7.79 11.15 4.21
CA ASN A 178 -7.31 10.66 5.51
C ASN A 178 -7.45 9.14 5.64
N ARG A 179 -7.40 8.43 4.51
CA ARG A 179 -7.48 6.98 4.39
C ARG A 179 -6.68 6.53 3.16
N LEU A 180 -6.24 5.27 3.12
CA LEU A 180 -5.76 4.66 1.89
C LEU A 180 -6.93 4.23 1.02
N VAL A 181 -6.85 4.53 -0.27
CA VAL A 181 -7.85 4.15 -1.27
C VAL A 181 -7.91 2.63 -1.38
N LEU A 182 -6.78 1.94 -1.34
CA LEU A 182 -6.69 0.47 -1.33
C LEU A 182 -7.61 -0.16 -0.27
N ALA A 183 -7.71 0.46 0.91
CA ALA A 183 -8.55 -0.01 2.00
C ALA A 183 -10.04 0.16 1.69
N HIS A 184 -10.45 1.29 1.11
CA HIS A 184 -11.87 1.67 1.00
C HIS A 184 -12.49 1.54 -0.39
N ILE A 185 -11.69 1.32 -1.44
CA ILE A 185 -12.18 1.33 -2.82
C ILE A 185 -13.31 0.30 -3.06
N SER A 186 -13.29 -0.86 -2.40
CA SER A 186 -14.38 -1.84 -2.53
C SER A 186 -15.73 -1.26 -2.11
N ARG A 187 -15.80 -0.58 -0.96
CA ARG A 187 -17.04 0.04 -0.47
C ARG A 187 -17.54 1.12 -1.44
N MET A 188 -16.62 1.94 -1.95
CA MET A 188 -16.97 2.97 -2.94
C MET A 188 -17.50 2.36 -4.24
N LEU A 189 -16.95 1.20 -4.64
CA LEU A 189 -17.38 0.49 -5.84
C LEU A 189 -18.66 -0.32 -5.62
N GLU A 190 -18.95 -0.78 -4.40
CA GLU A 190 -20.21 -1.44 -4.02
C GLU A 190 -21.39 -0.46 -4.09
N GLU A 191 -21.14 0.82 -3.84
CA GLU A 191 -22.10 1.91 -4.02
C GLU A 191 -22.24 2.33 -5.52
N SER A 192 -21.37 1.82 -6.39
CA SER A 192 -21.41 2.11 -7.84
C SER A 192 -22.43 1.21 -8.58
N PRO A 193 -22.94 1.64 -9.75
CA PRO A 193 -23.85 0.81 -10.56
C PRO A 193 -23.13 -0.35 -11.28
N HIS A 194 -21.81 -0.48 -11.12
CA HIS A 194 -21.01 -1.44 -11.89
C HIS A 194 -20.82 -2.76 -11.13
N PRO A 195 -21.06 -3.91 -11.77
CA PRO A 195 -20.88 -5.20 -11.12
C PRO A 195 -19.40 -5.46 -10.83
N PRO A 196 -19.05 -6.12 -9.71
CA PRO A 196 -17.66 -6.41 -9.33
C PRO A 196 -16.85 -7.15 -10.41
N GLU A 197 -17.50 -8.00 -11.20
CA GLU A 197 -16.88 -8.80 -12.26
C GLU A 197 -16.29 -7.93 -13.39
N MET A 198 -16.83 -6.73 -13.56
CA MET A 198 -16.41 -5.75 -14.56
C MET A 198 -15.33 -4.80 -14.05
N THR A 199 -14.99 -4.86 -12.76
CA THR A 199 -14.03 -3.94 -12.14
C THR A 199 -12.74 -4.68 -11.77
N PRO A 200 -11.69 -4.65 -12.62
CA PRO A 200 -10.47 -5.45 -12.46
C PRO A 200 -9.83 -5.38 -11.08
N ILE A 201 -9.93 -4.23 -10.40
CA ILE A 201 -9.35 -4.00 -9.08
C ILE A 201 -9.88 -4.94 -7.99
N TYR A 202 -11.13 -5.42 -8.05
CA TYR A 202 -11.71 -6.19 -6.93
C TYR A 202 -10.89 -7.43 -6.56
N LYS A 203 -10.49 -8.22 -7.56
CA LYS A 203 -9.75 -9.47 -7.31
C LYS A 203 -8.35 -9.17 -6.79
N PHE A 204 -7.64 -8.25 -7.44
CA PHE A 204 -6.26 -7.92 -7.06
C PHE A 204 -6.20 -7.21 -5.70
N ARG A 205 -7.12 -6.28 -5.42
CA ARG A 205 -7.24 -5.63 -4.11
C ARG A 205 -7.50 -6.64 -2.99
N ARG A 206 -8.39 -7.62 -3.21
CA ARG A 206 -8.64 -8.67 -2.21
C ARG A 206 -7.36 -9.43 -1.89
N GLU A 207 -6.63 -9.84 -2.93
CA GLU A 207 -5.34 -10.53 -2.76
C GLU A 207 -4.32 -9.67 -2.00
N LEU A 208 -4.21 -8.38 -2.34
CA LEU A 208 -3.33 -7.41 -1.66
C LEU A 208 -3.68 -7.29 -0.18
N VAL A 209 -4.93 -6.99 0.15
CA VAL A 209 -5.38 -6.79 1.53
C VAL A 209 -5.27 -8.08 2.34
N ASP A 210 -5.62 -9.23 1.77
CA ASP A 210 -5.48 -10.53 2.43
C ASP A 210 -4.02 -10.90 2.71
N ALA A 211 -3.08 -10.49 1.84
CA ALA A 211 -1.66 -10.74 2.03
C ALA A 211 -1.03 -9.78 3.06
N ILE A 212 -1.32 -8.48 2.94
CA ILE A 212 -0.76 -7.44 3.81
C ILE A 212 -1.29 -7.58 5.25
N SER A 213 -2.59 -7.89 5.43
CA SER A 213 -3.19 -8.07 6.77
C SER A 213 -2.57 -9.23 7.56
N LYS A 214 -1.94 -10.20 6.87
CA LYS A 214 -1.25 -11.33 7.50
C LYS A 214 0.18 -11.02 7.93
N TRP A 215 0.73 -9.84 7.59
CA TRP A 215 2.07 -9.46 7.99
C TRP A 215 2.22 -9.44 9.51
N ARG A 216 3.31 -10.05 10.00
CA ARG A 216 3.62 -10.15 11.42
C ARG A 216 4.94 -9.42 11.69
N PHE A 217 4.92 -8.60 12.73
CA PHE A 217 6.09 -7.87 13.20
C PHE A 217 6.49 -8.42 14.55
N TYR A 218 7.72 -8.93 14.65
CA TYR A 218 8.27 -9.47 15.89
C TYR A 218 9.45 -8.62 16.34
N ASN A 219 9.46 -8.27 17.62
CA ASN A 219 10.61 -7.65 18.25
C ASN A 219 11.45 -8.76 18.88
N ALA A 220 12.75 -8.82 18.56
CA ALA A 220 13.66 -9.81 19.13
C ALA A 220 13.74 -9.74 20.67
N ASN A 221 13.49 -8.57 21.27
CA ASN A 221 13.48 -8.38 22.72
C ASN A 221 12.20 -8.88 23.40
N ASP A 222 11.14 -9.15 22.63
CA ASP A 222 9.83 -9.59 23.14
C ASP A 222 9.30 -10.78 22.32
N MET A 223 10.22 -11.67 21.93
CA MET A 223 9.93 -12.74 20.99
C MET A 223 9.33 -13.93 21.73
N ASN A 224 8.00 -14.00 21.78
CA ASN A 224 7.30 -15.17 22.33
C ASN A 224 7.36 -16.33 21.32
N LEU A 225 8.40 -17.16 21.45
CA LEU A 225 8.63 -18.35 20.61
C LEU A 225 7.45 -19.32 20.62
N TYR A 226 6.68 -19.38 21.72
CA TYR A 226 5.48 -20.20 21.80
C TYR A 226 4.38 -19.66 20.89
N ALA A 227 4.10 -18.35 20.98
CA ALA A 227 3.12 -17.70 20.11
C ALA A 227 3.50 -17.84 18.62
N ILE A 228 4.79 -17.66 18.28
CA ILE A 228 5.29 -17.80 16.90
C ILE A 228 5.06 -19.22 16.36
N ARG A 229 5.40 -20.24 17.15
CA ARG A 229 5.22 -21.65 16.76
C ARG A 229 3.75 -22.06 16.59
N HIS A 230 2.82 -21.32 17.20
CA HIS A 230 1.40 -21.63 17.20
C HIS A 230 0.55 -20.63 16.40
N ALA A 231 1.17 -19.67 15.68
CA ALA A 231 0.47 -18.62 14.94
C ALA A 231 0.05 -18.99 13.50
N GLU A 232 0.40 -20.17 12.98
CA GLU A 232 0.03 -20.64 11.63
C GLU A 232 -0.88 -21.89 11.64
N PRO A 233 -1.73 -22.09 10.61
CA PRO A 233 -2.74 -23.15 10.61
C PRO A 233 -2.06 -24.52 10.52
N LYS A 234 -2.55 -25.49 11.29
CA LYS A 234 -2.03 -26.86 11.28
C LYS A 234 -2.07 -27.42 9.86
N ILE A 235 -0.93 -27.44 9.17
CA ILE A 235 -0.78 -28.22 7.94
C ILE A 235 -0.80 -29.69 8.36
N GLY A 236 -1.87 -30.40 8.01
CA GLY A 236 -2.03 -31.83 8.28
C GLY A 236 -2.72 -32.15 9.60
N SER A 237 -4.06 -32.16 9.56
CA SER A 237 -4.90 -33.06 10.34
C SER A 237 -6.15 -33.38 9.53
#